data_AF-A0A959I751-F1
#
_entry.id   AF-A0A959I751-F1
#
_cell.length_a   1.000
_cell.length_b   1.000
_cell.length_c   1.000
_cell.angle_alpha   90.00
_cell.angle_beta   90.00
_cell.angle_gamma   90.00
#
_symmetry.space_group_name_H-M   'P 1'
#
loop_
_entity.id
_entity.type
_entity.pdbx_description
1 polymer ?
#
loop_
_entity_poly.entity_id
_entity_poly.type
_entity_poly.pdbx_seq_one_letter_code
_entity_poly.pdbx_strand_id
1 'polypeptide(L)'
;MPFEGSPYLLYSDAQGNVFEDTTLYACGRSGLYAYPIPEEDWIELPDGGSLYELPHRRAVGIDVKTGEMRVCEKGWAVAAFIPPAHTGLYLASYVNQPEAPELPLFCYTAVGWHDDKFYVPAVRIEPDIRQECGGFDEKAVSEGVDELRRRYPQNRLVEHLAANCALTYNCPAARNFFMGRWECPVPSSPACNSNCIGCISFQPEDETVVSSHDRLSFKPTAGEIVEYTVPHLENAPFPIISFGQGCEGEPLLMWETIREA
;
A
#
# COMPACT_ATOMS: atom_id res chain seq x y z
N MET A 1 4.86 -25.34 4.65
CA MET A 1 4.14 -26.14 5.67
C MET A 1 3.11 -25.21 6.30
N PRO A 2 1.98 -25.70 6.84
CA PRO A 2 1.11 -24.85 7.64
C PRO A 2 1.92 -24.25 8.78
N PHE A 3 1.67 -23.00 9.12
CA PHE A 3 2.24 -22.39 10.31
C PHE A 3 1.69 -23.12 11.55
N GLU A 4 2.57 -23.56 12.46
CA GLU A 4 2.20 -24.20 13.72
C GLU A 4 2.70 -23.33 14.87
N GLY A 5 1.79 -22.67 15.59
CA GLY A 5 2.15 -21.87 16.77
C GLY A 5 1.35 -20.58 16.91
N SER A 6 1.80 -19.71 17.81
CA SER A 6 1.25 -18.37 18.00
C SER A 6 2.41 -17.37 17.93
N PRO A 7 2.45 -16.45 16.95
CA PRO A 7 3.51 -15.47 16.87
C PRO A 7 3.54 -14.59 18.13
N TYR A 8 4.72 -14.23 18.60
CA TYR A 8 4.87 -13.29 19.70
C TYR A 8 4.52 -11.88 19.25
N LEU A 9 3.93 -11.11 20.17
CA LEU A 9 3.61 -9.72 19.98
C LEU A 9 4.89 -8.91 19.76
N LEU A 10 4.84 -7.98 18.82
CA LEU A 10 5.93 -7.05 18.55
C LEU A 10 5.71 -5.70 19.22
N TYR A 11 6.80 -5.08 19.66
CA TYR A 11 6.82 -3.69 20.13
C TYR A 11 8.05 -2.96 19.60
N SER A 12 7.95 -1.64 19.46
CA SER A 12 9.06 -0.77 19.09
C SER A 12 9.57 0.06 20.27
N ASP A 13 10.86 0.36 20.27
CA ASP A 13 11.53 1.27 21.20
C ASP A 13 11.46 2.76 20.80
N ALA A 14 10.71 3.10 19.74
CA ALA A 14 10.61 4.45 19.16
C ALA A 14 11.91 4.99 18.52
N GLN A 15 12.91 4.13 18.33
CA GLN A 15 14.18 4.44 17.66
C GLN A 15 14.36 3.62 16.37
N GLY A 16 13.27 3.01 15.88
CA GLY A 16 13.24 2.16 14.70
C GLY A 16 13.62 0.70 14.95
N ASN A 17 13.84 0.29 16.21
CA ASN A 17 14.11 -1.11 16.53
C ASN A 17 12.82 -1.81 16.99
N VAL A 18 12.59 -3.01 16.45
CA VAL A 18 11.43 -3.84 16.78
C VAL A 18 11.88 -5.08 17.55
N PHE A 19 11.17 -5.41 18.61
CA PHE A 19 11.44 -6.54 19.50
C PHE A 19 10.17 -7.35 19.75
N GLU A 20 10.33 -8.63 20.02
CA GLU A 20 9.26 -9.51 20.46
C GLU A 20 9.09 -9.46 21.99
N ASP A 21 7.83 -9.45 22.43
CA ASP A 21 7.48 -9.73 23.81
C ASP A 21 7.11 -11.21 23.95
N THR A 22 8.06 -12.04 24.39
CA THR A 22 7.85 -13.49 24.59
C THR A 22 6.82 -13.83 25.68
N THR A 23 6.31 -12.82 26.40
CA THR A 23 5.24 -12.98 27.38
C THR A 23 3.84 -12.75 26.80
N LEU A 24 3.74 -12.38 25.53
CA LEU A 24 2.50 -12.07 24.81
C LEU A 24 2.47 -12.69 23.42
N TYR A 25 1.38 -13.35 23.07
CA TYR A 25 1.06 -13.68 21.68
C TYR A 25 0.38 -12.51 20.98
N ALA A 26 0.69 -12.33 19.70
CA ALA A 26 0.04 -11.36 18.83
C ALA A 26 -1.44 -11.72 18.65
N CYS A 27 -2.29 -10.69 18.60
CA CYS A 27 -3.71 -10.85 18.35
C CYS A 27 -4.21 -9.81 17.34
N GLY A 28 -5.31 -10.13 16.67
CA GLY A 28 -5.87 -9.34 15.59
C GLY A 28 -7.08 -8.54 16.03
N ARG A 29 -7.24 -7.32 15.52
CA ARG A 29 -8.40 -6.48 15.78
C ARG A 29 -9.37 -6.51 14.60
N SER A 30 -10.64 -6.76 14.91
CA SER A 30 -11.77 -6.55 14.00
C SER A 30 -12.72 -5.53 14.62
N GLY A 31 -12.85 -4.37 13.98
CA GLY A 31 -13.55 -3.22 14.56
C GLY A 31 -12.93 -2.76 15.87
N LEU A 32 -13.69 -2.85 16.96
CA LEU A 32 -13.29 -2.41 18.31
C LEU A 32 -12.77 -3.56 19.20
N TYR A 33 -12.77 -4.79 18.71
CA TYR A 33 -12.48 -5.97 19.52
C TYR A 33 -11.22 -6.68 19.05
N ALA A 34 -10.41 -7.13 20.00
CA ALA A 34 -9.25 -7.97 19.76
C ALA A 34 -9.63 -9.46 19.88
N TYR A 35 -9.10 -10.27 18.99
CA TYR A 35 -9.37 -11.69 18.88
C TYR A 35 -8.06 -12.46 18.68
N PRO A 36 -7.96 -13.70 19.20
CA PRO A 36 -6.96 -14.64 18.71
C PRO A 36 -7.09 -14.79 17.19
N ILE A 37 -5.96 -14.90 16.51
CA ILE A 37 -5.91 -15.13 15.05
C ILE A 37 -5.78 -16.64 14.83
N PRO A 38 -6.63 -17.25 13.97
CA PRO A 38 -6.51 -18.66 13.58
C PRO A 38 -5.12 -19.00 13.02
N GLU A 39 -4.61 -20.20 13.28
CA GLU A 39 -3.28 -20.62 12.82
C GLU A 39 -3.17 -20.60 11.29
N GLU A 40 -4.25 -20.98 10.61
CA GLU A 40 -4.33 -21.02 9.14
C GLU A 40 -4.29 -19.65 8.46
N ASP A 41 -4.57 -18.57 9.20
CA ASP A 41 -4.59 -17.20 8.65
C ASP A 41 -3.19 -16.58 8.61
N TRP A 42 -2.23 -17.12 9.35
CA TRP A 42 -0.87 -16.61 9.38
C TRP A 42 -0.06 -17.05 8.16
N ILE A 43 0.48 -16.05 7.46
CA ILE A 43 1.51 -16.25 6.43
C ILE A 43 2.76 -15.46 6.83
N GLU A 44 3.92 -15.90 6.37
CA GLU A 44 5.14 -15.10 6.43
C GLU A 44 4.89 -13.76 5.72
N LEU A 45 5.33 -12.65 6.32
CA LEU A 45 5.21 -11.31 5.74
C LEU A 45 5.78 -11.35 4.32
N PRO A 46 4.95 -11.16 3.28
CA PRO A 46 5.43 -11.34 1.91
C PRO A 46 6.47 -10.28 1.55
N ASP A 47 7.36 -10.62 0.62
CA ASP A 47 8.38 -9.70 0.10
C ASP A 47 7.76 -8.37 -0.36
N GLY A 48 8.39 -7.26 0.01
CA GLY A 48 7.85 -5.91 -0.23
C GLY A 48 6.89 -5.42 0.85
N GLY A 49 6.56 -6.25 1.84
CA GLY A 49 5.96 -5.81 3.08
C GLY A 49 6.88 -4.91 3.90
N SER A 50 6.30 -4.15 4.83
CA SER A 50 7.06 -3.24 5.71
C SER A 50 6.42 -3.19 7.09
N LEU A 51 7.24 -2.91 8.10
CA LEU A 51 6.76 -2.71 9.46
C LEU A 51 6.52 -1.23 9.72
N TYR A 52 5.49 -0.94 10.49
CA TYR A 52 5.14 0.41 10.93
C TYR A 52 5.13 0.48 12.44
N GLU A 53 5.86 1.44 12.97
CA GLU A 53 5.69 1.88 14.34
C GLU A 53 4.37 2.64 14.47
N LEU A 54 3.67 2.44 15.57
CA LEU A 54 2.43 3.14 15.89
C LEU A 54 2.69 4.08 17.08
N PRO A 55 3.05 5.35 16.84
CA PRO A 55 3.42 6.28 17.90
C PRO A 55 2.35 6.40 18.97
N HIS A 56 2.79 6.38 20.23
CA HIS A 56 1.96 6.53 21.44
C HIS A 56 0.77 5.56 21.51
N ARG A 57 0.92 4.37 20.89
CA ARG A 57 -0.04 3.28 20.98
C ARG A 57 0.63 2.09 21.64
N ARG A 58 -0.04 1.47 22.59
CA ARG A 58 0.47 0.24 23.23
C ARG A 58 -0.24 -0.96 22.66
N ALA A 59 0.52 -1.96 22.25
CA ALA A 59 -0.06 -3.16 21.66
C ALA A 59 -0.88 -3.93 22.70
N VAL A 60 -1.94 -4.58 22.26
CA VAL A 60 -2.70 -5.54 23.05
C VAL A 60 -2.34 -6.92 22.54
N GLY A 61 -2.04 -7.84 23.46
CA GLY A 61 -1.74 -9.23 23.14
C GLY A 61 -2.37 -10.19 24.14
N ILE A 62 -2.19 -11.48 23.91
CA ILE A 62 -2.71 -12.56 24.75
C ILE A 62 -1.57 -13.05 25.65
N ASP A 63 -1.77 -13.04 26.97
CA ASP A 63 -0.76 -13.53 27.91
C ASP A 63 -0.50 -15.03 27.71
N VAL A 64 0.77 -15.39 27.54
CA VAL A 64 1.19 -16.77 27.24
C VAL A 64 0.91 -17.76 28.38
N LYS A 65 0.71 -17.28 29.62
CA LYS A 65 0.43 -18.12 30.79
C LYS A 65 -1.05 -18.19 31.11
N THR A 66 -1.75 -17.05 31.07
CA THR A 66 -3.15 -16.98 31.50
C THR A 66 -4.16 -17.07 30.35
N GLY A 67 -3.75 -16.76 29.12
CA GLY A 67 -4.64 -16.65 27.97
C GLY A 67 -5.51 -15.38 27.97
N GLU A 68 -5.31 -14.47 28.93
CA GLU A 68 -6.07 -13.22 29.01
C GLU A 68 -5.45 -12.13 28.14
N MET A 69 -6.29 -11.24 27.62
CA MET A 69 -5.83 -10.06 26.88
C MET A 69 -5.21 -9.05 27.84
N ARG A 70 -4.01 -8.54 27.51
CA ARG A 70 -3.38 -7.44 28.25
C ARG A 70 -2.58 -6.52 27.36
N VAL A 71 -2.31 -5.33 27.87
CA VAL A 71 -1.50 -4.31 27.21
C VAL A 71 -0.02 -4.63 27.38
N CYS A 72 0.76 -4.42 26.31
CA CYS A 72 2.21 -4.43 26.32
C CYS A 72 2.74 -3.10 26.86
N GLU A 73 3.54 -3.16 27.92
CA GLU A 73 4.08 -1.98 28.60
C GLU A 73 5.51 -1.60 28.14
N LYS A 74 6.10 -2.39 27.22
CA LYS A 74 7.51 -2.28 26.85
C LYS A 74 7.80 -1.21 25.79
N GLY A 75 6.80 -0.83 25.00
CA GLY A 75 7.01 0.11 23.90
C GLY A 75 5.78 0.36 23.06
N TRP A 76 5.99 0.89 21.86
CA TRP A 76 4.92 1.20 20.92
C TRP A 76 4.47 -0.03 20.14
N ALA A 77 3.20 -0.06 19.76
CA ALA A 77 2.66 -1.11 18.93
C ALA A 77 3.30 -1.09 17.54
N VAL A 78 3.38 -2.27 16.94
CA VAL A 78 3.88 -2.47 15.58
C VAL A 78 2.75 -3.02 14.71
N ALA A 79 2.63 -2.51 13.50
CA ALA A 79 1.77 -3.03 12.45
C ALA A 79 2.60 -3.42 11.23
N ALA A 80 1.98 -4.09 10.27
CA ALA A 80 2.58 -4.38 8.98
C ALA A 80 1.74 -3.85 7.82
N PHE A 81 2.43 -3.31 6.84
CA PHE A 81 1.94 -3.20 5.47
C PHE A 81 2.16 -4.51 4.75
N ILE A 82 1.09 -5.00 4.15
CA ILE A 82 1.13 -6.15 3.26
C ILE A 82 1.22 -5.64 1.81
N PRO A 83 2.10 -6.22 0.98
CA PRO A 83 2.25 -5.80 -0.39
C PRO A 83 1.01 -6.15 -1.22
N PRO A 84 0.89 -5.61 -2.45
CA PRO A 84 -0.16 -5.99 -3.40
C PRO A 84 -0.30 -7.52 -3.56
N ALA A 85 -1.43 -7.94 -4.11
CA ALA A 85 -1.87 -9.34 -4.21
C ALA A 85 -2.33 -10.03 -2.92
N HIS A 86 -2.21 -9.37 -1.76
CA HIS A 86 -2.62 -9.92 -0.46
C HIS A 86 -3.74 -9.09 0.18
N THR A 87 -4.67 -9.78 0.84
CA THR A 87 -5.73 -9.15 1.65
C THR A 87 -5.46 -9.41 3.12
N GLY A 88 -5.36 -8.36 3.91
CA GLY A 88 -5.15 -8.43 5.35
C GLY A 88 -6.46 -8.76 6.06
N LEU A 89 -6.41 -9.68 7.00
CA LEU A 89 -7.60 -10.21 7.68
C LEU A 89 -7.88 -9.50 9.01
N TYR A 90 -6.84 -8.99 9.67
CA TYR A 90 -6.96 -8.32 10.96
C TYR A 90 -6.08 -7.07 11.04
N LEU A 91 -6.60 -6.04 11.71
CA LEU A 91 -5.83 -4.86 12.07
C LEU A 91 -4.93 -5.12 13.27
N ALA A 92 -3.87 -4.33 13.43
CA ALA A 92 -3.08 -4.33 14.65
C ALA A 92 -3.94 -3.96 15.87
N SER A 93 -3.74 -4.70 16.95
CA SER A 93 -4.45 -4.51 18.22
C SER A 93 -3.66 -3.58 19.13
N TYR A 94 -4.25 -2.45 19.49
CA TYR A 94 -3.60 -1.47 20.37
C TYR A 94 -4.61 -0.64 21.15
N VAL A 95 -4.11 0.02 22.20
CA VAL A 95 -4.79 1.11 22.90
C VAL A 95 -4.06 2.43 22.66
N ASN A 96 -4.81 3.49 22.41
CA ASN A 96 -4.25 4.84 22.26
C ASN A 96 -3.87 5.40 23.64
N GLN A 97 -2.69 6.00 23.73
CA GLN A 97 -2.38 6.95 24.80
C GLN A 97 -2.97 8.33 24.47
N PRO A 98 -3.14 9.24 25.45
CA PRO A 98 -3.72 10.56 25.22
C PRO A 98 -3.04 11.37 24.10
N GLU A 99 -1.73 11.19 23.91
CA GLU A 99 -0.91 11.89 22.93
C GLU A 99 -0.81 11.17 21.57
N ALA A 100 -1.62 10.13 21.34
CA ALA A 100 -1.60 9.38 20.08
C ALA A 100 -1.98 10.26 18.88
N PRO A 101 -1.06 10.48 17.91
CA PRO A 101 -1.38 11.25 16.72
C PRO A 101 -2.35 10.47 15.84
N GLU A 102 -3.06 11.16 14.98
CA GLU A 102 -3.78 10.52 13.89
C GLU A 102 -2.78 9.84 12.94
N LEU A 103 -3.16 8.66 12.48
CA LEU A 103 -2.33 7.88 11.57
C LEU A 103 -2.74 8.19 10.13
N PRO A 104 -1.78 8.25 9.19
CA PRO A 104 -2.09 8.28 7.77
C PRO A 104 -3.00 7.12 7.33
N LEU A 105 -3.62 7.25 6.16
CA LEU A 105 -4.53 6.23 5.61
C LEU A 105 -3.76 5.04 5.00
N PHE A 106 -3.05 4.29 5.83
CA PHE A 106 -2.36 3.05 5.45
C PHE A 106 -3.03 1.80 6.01
N CYS A 107 -2.60 0.65 5.49
CA CYS A 107 -3.00 -0.65 6.00
C CYS A 107 -2.16 -0.98 7.24
N TYR A 108 -2.78 -1.02 8.40
CA TYR A 108 -2.14 -1.37 9.68
C TYR A 108 -2.52 -2.79 10.08
N THR A 109 -2.00 -3.78 9.36
CA THR A 109 -2.28 -5.21 9.60
C THR A 109 -1.61 -5.64 10.90
N ALA A 110 -2.22 -6.58 11.64
CA ALA A 110 -1.53 -7.22 12.75
C ALA A 110 -0.26 -7.93 12.27
N VAL A 111 0.75 -7.99 13.13
CA VAL A 111 2.02 -8.65 12.85
C VAL A 111 2.56 -9.27 14.11
N GLY A 112 3.21 -10.42 13.98
CA GLY A 112 3.91 -11.07 15.07
C GLY A 112 5.21 -11.72 14.59
N TRP A 113 6.00 -12.16 15.56
CA TRP A 113 7.31 -12.77 15.34
C TRP A 113 7.33 -14.22 15.74
N HIS A 114 7.87 -15.08 14.89
CA HIS A 114 8.03 -16.50 15.17
C HIS A 114 9.20 -17.06 14.36
N ASP A 115 10.10 -17.83 14.98
CA ASP A 115 11.21 -18.51 14.32
C ASP A 115 11.98 -17.65 13.29
N ASP A 116 12.47 -16.51 13.77
CA ASP A 116 13.27 -15.54 12.99
C ASP A 116 12.54 -14.88 11.80
N LYS A 117 11.20 -14.90 11.83
CA LYS A 117 10.36 -14.37 10.74
C LYS A 117 9.19 -13.56 11.25
N PHE A 118 8.76 -12.60 10.42
CA PHE A 118 7.52 -11.86 10.62
C PHE A 118 6.35 -12.62 10.00
N TYR A 119 5.25 -12.70 10.73
CA TYR A 119 4.00 -13.29 10.25
C TYR A 119 2.89 -12.26 10.32
N VAL A 120 1.99 -12.30 9.33
CA VAL A 120 0.81 -11.44 9.21
C VAL A 120 -0.41 -12.30 8.91
N PRO A 121 -1.60 -11.92 9.41
CA PRO A 121 -2.82 -12.59 9.04
C PRO A 121 -3.32 -12.06 7.69
N ALA A 122 -3.03 -12.80 6.63
CA ALA A 122 -3.34 -12.38 5.27
C ALA A 122 -3.55 -13.57 4.33
N VAL A 123 -4.38 -13.36 3.31
CA VAL A 123 -4.58 -14.33 2.23
C VAL A 123 -4.12 -13.74 0.91
N ARG A 124 -3.41 -14.53 0.11
CA ARG A 124 -3.08 -14.16 -1.27
C ARG A 124 -4.32 -14.33 -2.15
N ILE A 125 -4.68 -13.26 -2.85
CA ILE A 125 -5.88 -13.21 -3.72
C ILE A 125 -5.56 -13.07 -5.21
N GLU A 126 -4.33 -12.67 -5.57
CA GLU A 126 -3.91 -12.48 -6.95
C GLU A 126 -2.65 -13.33 -7.24
N PRO A 127 -2.73 -14.37 -8.08
CA PRO A 127 -1.56 -15.17 -8.44
C PRO A 127 -0.61 -14.49 -9.45
N ASP A 128 -1.03 -13.45 -10.15
CA ASP A 128 -0.18 -12.75 -11.12
C ASP A 128 0.99 -12.02 -10.43
N ILE A 129 2.17 -12.09 -11.06
CA ILE A 129 3.43 -11.55 -10.55
C ILE A 129 3.66 -10.08 -10.92
N ARG A 130 2.76 -9.48 -11.73
CA ARG A 130 2.94 -8.13 -12.32
C ARG A 130 3.26 -7.03 -11.31
N GLN A 131 2.76 -7.15 -10.08
CA GLN A 131 2.92 -6.15 -9.03
C GLN A 131 3.89 -6.59 -7.93
N GLU A 132 4.56 -7.73 -8.08
CA GLU A 132 5.51 -8.25 -7.09
C GLU A 132 6.79 -7.40 -7.05
N CYS A 133 7.23 -7.06 -5.83
CA CYS A 133 8.34 -6.14 -5.63
C CYS A 133 9.65 -6.62 -6.27
N GLY A 134 9.91 -7.93 -6.24
CA GLY A 134 11.12 -8.54 -6.80
C GLY A 134 11.25 -8.39 -8.32
N GLY A 135 10.16 -8.05 -9.00
CA GLY A 135 10.17 -7.78 -10.44
C GLY A 135 10.71 -6.41 -10.82
N PHE A 136 10.87 -5.47 -9.88
CA PHE A 136 11.23 -4.08 -10.19
C PHE A 136 12.70 -3.78 -9.93
N ASP A 137 13.47 -3.62 -11.01
CA ASP A 137 14.85 -3.15 -10.97
C ASP A 137 14.89 -1.62 -10.99
N GLU A 138 15.41 -1.00 -9.93
CA GLU A 138 15.41 0.46 -9.78
C GLU A 138 16.16 1.17 -10.91
N LYS A 139 17.24 0.56 -11.41
CA LYS A 139 18.02 1.13 -12.50
C LYS A 139 17.23 1.12 -13.81
N ALA A 140 16.60 0.00 -14.16
CA ALA A 140 15.75 -0.11 -15.34
C ALA A 140 14.57 0.86 -15.29
N VAL A 141 13.95 1.04 -14.11
CA VAL A 141 12.88 2.03 -13.92
C VAL A 141 13.41 3.45 -14.18
N SER A 142 14.53 3.82 -13.57
CA SER A 142 15.12 5.16 -13.75
C SER A 142 15.53 5.43 -15.20
N GLU A 143 16.16 4.46 -15.87
CA GLU A 143 16.57 4.58 -17.28
C GLU A 143 15.35 4.72 -18.19
N GLY A 144 14.28 3.95 -17.93
CA GLY A 144 13.02 4.04 -18.65
C GLY A 144 12.30 5.38 -18.45
N VAL A 145 12.32 5.94 -17.24
CA VAL A 145 11.83 7.28 -16.95
C VAL A 145 12.57 8.33 -17.78
N ASP A 146 13.90 8.28 -17.80
CA ASP A 146 14.72 9.24 -18.55
C ASP A 146 14.54 9.11 -20.07
N GLU A 147 14.31 7.90 -20.57
CA GLU A 147 13.99 7.67 -21.98
C GLU A 147 12.63 8.26 -22.35
N LEU A 148 11.58 7.91 -21.60
CA LEU A 148 10.22 8.31 -21.94
C LEU A 148 9.98 9.81 -21.73
N ARG A 149 10.62 10.44 -20.75
CA ARG A 149 10.62 11.91 -20.61
C ARG A 149 11.27 12.61 -21.80
N ARG A 150 12.37 12.06 -22.34
CA ARG A 150 13.01 12.61 -23.56
C ARG A 150 12.16 12.38 -24.81
N ARG A 151 11.45 11.26 -24.87
CA ARG A 151 10.57 10.93 -25.99
C ARG A 151 9.29 11.76 -26.01
N TYR A 152 8.75 12.06 -24.83
CA TYR A 152 7.47 12.77 -24.64
C TYR A 152 7.62 14.02 -23.77
N PRO A 153 8.50 14.99 -24.15
CA PRO A 153 8.88 16.09 -23.27
C PRO A 153 7.77 17.13 -23.02
N GLN A 154 6.66 17.05 -23.75
CA GLN A 154 5.50 17.93 -23.60
C GLN A 154 4.27 17.19 -23.04
N ASN A 155 4.37 15.87 -22.82
CA ASN A 155 3.25 15.08 -22.33
C ASN A 155 3.17 15.15 -20.81
N ARG A 156 2.13 15.81 -20.31
CA ARG A 156 1.99 16.05 -18.86
C ARG A 156 1.64 14.77 -18.10
N LEU A 157 1.01 13.78 -18.75
CA LEU A 157 0.72 12.49 -18.12
C LEU A 157 2.00 11.70 -17.89
N VAL A 158 2.89 11.65 -18.89
CA VAL A 158 4.19 10.97 -18.75
C VAL A 158 5.01 11.62 -17.63
N GLU A 159 5.01 12.95 -17.53
CA GLU A 159 5.70 13.64 -16.43
C GLU A 159 5.09 13.32 -15.06
N HIS A 160 3.76 13.31 -14.94
CA HIS A 160 3.07 12.95 -13.70
C HIS A 160 3.38 11.50 -13.29
N LEU A 161 3.30 10.55 -14.24
CA LEU A 161 3.64 9.15 -14.00
C LEU A 161 5.10 8.99 -13.57
N ALA A 162 6.02 9.76 -14.15
CA ALA A 162 7.43 9.71 -13.81
C ALA A 162 7.70 10.28 -12.41
N ALA A 163 7.37 11.56 -12.18
CA ALA A 163 7.73 12.27 -10.97
C ALA A 163 6.98 11.74 -9.74
N ASN A 164 5.66 11.58 -9.87
CA ASN A 164 4.81 11.29 -8.72
C ASN A 164 4.67 9.77 -8.57
N CYS A 165 4.20 9.08 -9.61
CA CYS A 165 3.82 7.68 -9.46
C CYS A 165 5.03 6.75 -9.35
N ALA A 166 5.96 6.77 -10.32
CA ALA A 166 7.05 5.81 -10.38
C ALA A 166 8.18 6.11 -9.39
N LEU A 167 8.62 7.37 -9.30
CA LEU A 167 9.80 7.77 -8.53
C LEU A 167 9.50 8.19 -7.08
N THR A 168 8.28 8.63 -6.78
CA THR A 168 7.91 9.09 -5.42
C THR A 168 7.05 8.06 -4.70
N TYR A 169 5.97 7.58 -5.33
CA TYR A 169 5.06 6.62 -4.71
C TYR A 169 5.46 5.16 -4.97
N ASN A 170 6.45 4.92 -5.81
CA ASN A 170 6.90 3.59 -6.25
C ASN A 170 5.75 2.70 -6.78
N CYS A 171 4.76 3.32 -7.45
CA CYS A 171 3.58 2.67 -7.97
C CYS A 171 3.94 1.53 -8.96
N PRO A 172 3.55 0.26 -8.69
CA PRO A 172 3.87 -0.86 -9.55
C PRO A 172 3.44 -0.68 -11.01
N ALA A 173 2.24 -0.14 -11.25
CA ALA A 173 1.72 0.09 -12.60
C ALA A 173 2.57 1.12 -13.37
N ALA A 174 2.92 2.25 -12.73
CA ALA A 174 3.76 3.26 -13.38
C ALA A 174 5.17 2.74 -13.66
N ARG A 175 5.77 2.00 -12.71
CA ARG A 175 7.09 1.38 -12.88
C ARG A 175 7.08 0.34 -13.99
N ASN A 176 6.02 -0.45 -14.12
CA ASN A 176 5.85 -1.39 -15.23
C ASN A 176 5.80 -0.70 -16.59
N PHE A 177 5.07 0.41 -16.70
CA PHE A 177 5.08 1.26 -17.89
C PHE A 177 6.49 1.74 -18.25
N PHE A 178 7.25 2.29 -17.29
CA PHE A 178 8.62 2.75 -17.56
C PHE A 178 9.59 1.60 -17.87
N MET A 179 9.32 0.40 -17.38
CA MET A 179 10.04 -0.83 -17.76
C MET A 179 9.55 -1.44 -19.09
N GLY A 180 8.56 -0.83 -19.76
CA GLY A 180 8.05 -1.27 -21.05
C GLY A 180 7.29 -2.60 -21.02
N ARG A 181 6.60 -2.92 -19.92
CA ARG A 181 5.90 -4.20 -19.76
C ARG A 181 4.51 -4.06 -19.13
N TRP A 182 3.62 -4.99 -19.45
CA TRP A 182 2.35 -5.23 -18.75
C TRP A 182 1.42 -4.00 -18.68
N GLU A 183 1.10 -3.54 -17.47
CA GLU A 183 0.12 -2.49 -17.21
C GLU A 183 0.72 -1.09 -17.38
N CYS A 184 -0.05 -0.22 -18.05
CA CYS A 184 0.23 1.19 -18.24
C CYS A 184 -0.95 2.03 -17.70
N PRO A 185 -0.77 2.73 -16.56
CA PRO A 185 -1.85 3.48 -15.93
C PRO A 185 -2.12 4.80 -16.67
N VAL A 186 -3.40 5.20 -16.76
CA VAL A 186 -3.86 6.39 -17.48
C VAL A 186 -4.62 7.34 -16.55
N PRO A 187 -3.91 8.19 -15.78
CA PRO A 187 -4.53 9.23 -14.97
C PRO A 187 -5.32 10.19 -15.84
N SER A 188 -6.64 10.20 -15.66
CA SER A 188 -7.54 10.92 -16.55
C SER A 188 -8.33 12.03 -15.88
N SER A 189 -8.59 11.97 -14.57
CA SER A 189 -9.61 12.81 -13.94
C SER A 189 -9.11 13.64 -12.75
N PRO A 190 -9.16 14.98 -12.82
CA PRO A 190 -8.87 15.81 -11.65
C PRO A 190 -10.03 15.85 -10.63
N ALA A 191 -11.14 15.16 -10.88
CA ALA A 191 -12.36 15.22 -10.05
C ALA A 191 -12.88 13.82 -9.72
N CYS A 192 -13.65 13.71 -8.64
CA CYS A 192 -14.32 12.47 -8.25
C CYS A 192 -15.73 12.78 -7.79
N ASN A 193 -16.71 11.97 -8.19
CA ASN A 193 -18.11 12.09 -7.74
C ASN A 193 -18.40 11.31 -6.45
N SER A 194 -17.40 10.58 -5.93
CA SER A 194 -17.46 9.90 -4.64
C SER A 194 -16.97 10.83 -3.53
N ASN A 195 -17.58 10.73 -2.35
CA ASN A 195 -17.22 11.51 -1.16
C ASN A 195 -16.67 10.59 -0.05
N CYS A 196 -15.61 9.86 -0.37
CA CYS A 196 -14.99 8.91 0.56
C CYS A 196 -14.39 9.67 1.76
N ILE A 197 -14.78 9.30 2.98
CA ILE A 197 -14.24 9.87 4.23
C ILE A 197 -12.71 9.76 4.24
N GLY A 198 -12.18 8.59 3.88
CA GLY A 198 -10.74 8.33 3.75
C GLY A 198 -10.26 8.40 2.30
N CYS A 199 -10.58 9.45 1.54
CA CYS A 199 -10.05 9.57 0.18
C CYS A 199 -8.52 9.73 0.22
N ILE A 200 -7.81 8.85 -0.47
CA ILE A 200 -6.35 8.78 -0.45
C ILE A 200 -5.66 9.86 -1.28
N SER A 201 -6.43 10.53 -2.15
CA SER A 201 -5.95 11.53 -3.11
C SER A 201 -6.47 12.94 -2.86
N PHE A 202 -7.37 13.11 -1.89
CA PHE A 202 -8.00 14.39 -1.55
C PHE A 202 -8.56 14.35 -0.14
N GLN A 203 -8.12 15.27 0.71
CA GLN A 203 -8.67 15.50 2.04
C GLN A 203 -9.06 16.98 2.14
N PRO A 204 -10.21 17.33 2.74
CA PRO A 204 -10.58 18.71 3.01
C PRO A 204 -9.49 19.46 3.79
N GLU A 205 -9.34 20.76 3.56
CA GLU A 205 -8.30 21.58 4.20
C GLU A 205 -8.45 21.69 5.73
N ASP A 206 -9.65 21.48 6.24
CA ASP A 206 -9.98 21.49 7.67
C ASP A 206 -9.78 20.13 8.36
N GLU A 207 -9.49 19.07 7.61
CA GLU A 207 -9.16 17.75 8.16
C GLU A 207 -7.68 17.64 8.53
N THR A 208 -7.40 16.89 9.60
CA THR A 208 -6.05 16.65 10.11
C THR A 208 -5.35 15.46 9.43
N VAL A 209 -6.14 14.59 8.77
CA VAL A 209 -5.63 13.47 7.98
C VAL A 209 -5.17 13.97 6.62
N VAL A 210 -3.91 13.70 6.27
CA VAL A 210 -3.32 14.10 4.99
C VAL A 210 -3.49 12.97 3.96
N SER A 211 -3.80 13.35 2.71
CA SER A 211 -3.83 12.41 1.59
C SER A 211 -2.46 11.81 1.33
N SER A 212 -2.41 10.50 1.11
CA SER A 212 -1.16 9.80 0.77
C SER A 212 -0.67 10.05 -0.66
N HIS A 213 -1.56 10.50 -1.54
CA HIS A 213 -1.32 10.74 -2.96
C HIS A 213 -1.89 12.10 -3.37
N ASP A 214 -1.33 12.68 -4.43
CA ASP A 214 -1.83 13.93 -5.01
C ASP A 214 -2.69 13.64 -6.23
N ARG A 215 -3.93 14.15 -6.22
CA ARG A 215 -4.81 14.06 -7.39
C ARG A 215 -4.22 14.85 -8.57
N LEU A 216 -4.48 14.35 -9.77
CA LEU A 216 -4.17 15.04 -11.01
C LEU A 216 -4.73 16.48 -10.99
N SER A 217 -3.90 17.46 -11.34
CA SER A 217 -4.26 18.89 -11.29
C SER A 217 -4.75 19.46 -12.62
N PHE A 218 -4.85 18.62 -13.66
CA PHE A 218 -5.24 19.01 -15.00
C PHE A 218 -6.14 17.96 -15.65
N LYS A 219 -6.83 18.35 -16.73
CA LYS A 219 -7.53 17.43 -17.63
C LYS A 219 -6.59 17.10 -18.80
N PRO A 220 -6.24 15.83 -19.05
CA PRO A 220 -5.48 15.47 -20.23
C PRO A 220 -6.33 15.61 -21.48
N THR A 221 -5.65 15.73 -22.62
CA THR A 221 -6.26 15.62 -23.95
C THR A 221 -6.24 14.17 -24.44
N ALA A 222 -7.09 13.83 -25.41
CA ALA A 222 -7.03 12.52 -26.06
C ALA A 222 -5.65 12.27 -26.70
N GLY A 223 -5.05 13.31 -27.30
CA GLY A 223 -3.69 13.27 -27.84
C GLY A 223 -2.64 12.87 -26.81
N GLU A 224 -2.67 13.45 -25.61
CA GLU A 224 -1.74 13.09 -24.53
C GLU A 224 -1.93 11.64 -24.07
N ILE A 225 -3.17 11.12 -24.09
CA ILE A 225 -3.44 9.71 -23.73
C ILE A 225 -2.84 8.78 -24.79
N VAL A 226 -3.19 8.97 -26.07
CA VAL A 226 -2.77 8.04 -27.14
C VAL A 226 -1.27 8.06 -27.43
N GLU A 227 -0.61 9.20 -27.19
CA GLU A 227 0.81 9.42 -27.52
C GLU A 227 1.76 8.41 -26.86
N TYR A 228 1.47 8.00 -25.62
CA TYR A 228 2.27 6.98 -24.92
C TYR A 228 1.55 5.62 -24.80
N THR A 229 0.22 5.61 -24.75
CA THR A 229 -0.55 4.35 -24.57
C THR A 229 -0.57 3.48 -25.83
N VAL A 230 -0.69 4.05 -27.03
CA VAL A 230 -0.69 3.27 -28.28
C VAL A 230 0.67 2.60 -28.49
N PRO A 231 1.82 3.30 -28.42
CA PRO A 231 3.12 2.63 -28.49
C PRO A 231 3.32 1.57 -27.41
N HIS A 232 2.80 1.77 -26.19
CA HIS A 232 2.84 0.73 -25.15
C HIS A 232 2.05 -0.52 -25.56
N LEU A 233 0.81 -0.34 -26.02
CA LEU A 233 -0.05 -1.44 -26.47
C LEU A 233 0.53 -2.23 -27.66
N GLU A 234 1.27 -1.57 -28.54
CA GLU A 234 1.90 -2.21 -29.69
C GLU A 234 3.16 -3.01 -29.35
N ASN A 235 3.91 -2.62 -28.32
CA ASN A 235 5.26 -3.11 -28.08
C ASN A 235 5.46 -3.88 -26.77
N ALA A 236 4.71 -3.57 -25.71
CA ALA A 236 4.89 -4.21 -24.42
C ALA A 236 4.34 -5.66 -24.41
N PRO A 237 4.97 -6.59 -23.70
CA PRO A 237 4.43 -7.93 -23.51
C PRO A 237 3.18 -7.91 -22.62
N PHE A 238 2.14 -8.64 -23.04
CA PHE A 238 0.83 -8.72 -22.37
C PHE A 238 0.27 -7.34 -21.98
N PRO A 239 0.17 -6.43 -22.95
CA PRO A 239 -0.03 -5.02 -22.65
C PRO A 239 -1.46 -4.76 -22.23
N ILE A 240 -1.62 -3.94 -21.20
CA ILE A 240 -2.90 -3.44 -20.72
C ILE A 240 -2.74 -1.95 -20.45
N ILE A 241 -3.79 -1.17 -20.72
CA ILE A 241 -3.94 0.17 -20.18
C ILE A 241 -5.08 0.18 -19.17
N SER A 242 -4.93 0.94 -18.10
CA SER A 242 -5.93 0.99 -17.03
C SER A 242 -6.29 2.43 -16.68
N PHE A 243 -7.56 2.64 -16.35
CA PHE A 243 -8.09 3.90 -15.83
C PHE A 243 -8.58 3.62 -14.41
N GLY A 244 -7.95 4.22 -13.40
CA GLY A 244 -8.23 3.94 -12.00
C GLY A 244 -8.92 5.11 -11.29
N GLN A 245 -9.77 4.83 -10.30
CA GLN A 245 -10.35 5.88 -9.47
C GLN A 245 -9.42 6.37 -8.34
N GLY A 246 -8.50 5.51 -7.90
CA GLY A 246 -7.80 5.64 -6.61
C GLY A 246 -7.01 6.95 -6.45
N CYS A 247 -5.94 7.10 -7.22
CA CYS A 247 -4.99 8.20 -7.08
C CYS A 247 -5.30 9.40 -7.98
N GLU A 248 -6.19 9.23 -8.95
CA GLU A 248 -6.30 10.06 -10.17
C GLU A 248 -7.75 10.45 -10.50
N GLY A 249 -8.61 10.54 -9.48
CA GLY A 249 -10.04 10.92 -9.58
C GLY A 249 -10.91 9.87 -10.30
N GLU A 250 -12.21 10.12 -10.49
CA GLU A 250 -13.14 9.21 -11.19
C GLU A 250 -13.00 9.33 -12.72
N PRO A 251 -12.45 8.31 -13.42
CA PRO A 251 -12.23 8.36 -14.86
C PRO A 251 -13.50 8.52 -15.68
N LEU A 252 -14.64 8.00 -15.21
CA LEU A 252 -15.90 8.09 -15.95
C LEU A 252 -16.42 9.53 -16.06
N LEU A 253 -15.93 10.47 -15.25
CA LEU A 253 -16.20 11.90 -15.43
C LEU A 253 -15.51 12.48 -16.68
N MET A 254 -14.54 11.76 -17.23
CA MET A 254 -13.73 12.13 -18.40
C MET A 254 -14.06 11.27 -19.62
N TRP A 255 -15.25 10.65 -19.64
CA TRP A 255 -15.69 9.71 -20.68
C TRP A 255 -15.60 10.29 -22.10
N GLU A 256 -15.80 11.60 -22.30
CA GLU A 256 -15.70 12.21 -23.63
C GLU A 256 -14.27 12.17 -24.17
N THR A 257 -13.29 12.51 -23.32
CA THR A 257 -11.87 12.44 -23.63
C THR A 257 -11.42 11.00 -23.84
N ILE A 258 -11.88 10.08 -22.98
CA ILE A 258 -11.56 8.64 -23.10
C ILE A 258 -12.18 8.04 -24.37
N ARG A 259 -13.37 8.47 -24.78
CA ARG A 259 -14.01 8.03 -26.04
C ARG A 259 -13.29 8.57 -27.27
N GLU A 260 -12.73 9.77 -27.19
CA GLU A 260 -11.98 10.39 -28.28
C GLU A 260 -10.59 9.76 -28.46
N ALA A 261 -9.95 9.34 -27.36
CA ALA A 261 -8.69 8.60 -27.35
C ALA A 261 -8.85 7.16 -27.88
#